data_AF-A0A846XG74-F1
#
_entry.id   AF-A0A846XG74-F1
#
_cell.length_a   1.000
_cell.length_b   1.000
_cell.length_c   1.000
_cell.angle_alpha   90.00
_cell.angle_beta   90.00
_cell.angle_gamma   90.00
#
_symmetry.space_group_name_H-M   'P 1'
#
loop_
_entity.id
_entity.type
_entity.pdbx_description
1 polymer ?
#
loop_
_entity_poly.entity_id
_entity_poly.type
_entity_poly.pdbx_seq_one_letter_code
_entity_poly.pdbx_strand_id
1 'polypeptide(L)'
;MPVKLQSTFDRGADKEATDLLDIVRLTLDRECGPTARSQLAGAADQLKKDVAQHVDFCFESRRPRTLKLIQQVPEGRDTELDDLALVHELLTRTVLN
;
A
#
# COMPACT_ATOMS: atom_id res chain seq x y z
N MET A 1 -11.98 30.50 11.28
CA MET A 1 -10.81 29.64 10.97
C MET A 1 -11.13 28.12 10.97
N PRO A 2 -12.08 27.61 10.15
CA PRO A 2 -12.30 26.16 10.02
C PRO A 2 -11.54 25.50 8.84
N VAL A 3 -11.19 26.27 7.81
CA VAL A 3 -10.68 25.75 6.52
C VAL A 3 -9.27 25.13 6.62
N LYS A 4 -8.39 25.65 7.49
CA LYS A 4 -7.00 25.13 7.61
C LYS A 4 -6.92 23.72 8.23
N LEU A 5 -7.80 23.40 9.18
CA LEU A 5 -7.85 22.08 9.79
C LEU A 5 -8.34 21.04 8.76
N GLN A 6 -9.45 21.34 8.07
CA GLN A 6 -9.94 20.51 6.97
C GLN A 6 -8.86 20.27 5.91
N SER A 7 -8.19 21.33 5.44
CA SER A 7 -7.11 21.19 4.44
C SER A 7 -5.92 20.33 4.89
N THR A 8 -5.67 20.22 6.20
CA THR A 8 -4.60 19.38 6.76
C THR A 8 -5.03 17.91 6.81
N PHE A 9 -6.30 17.66 7.18
CA PHE A 9 -6.88 16.31 7.17
C PHE A 9 -7.03 15.78 5.75
N ASP A 10 -7.51 16.62 4.83
CA ASP A 10 -7.69 16.25 3.42
C ASP A 10 -6.33 15.91 2.78
N ARG A 11 -5.30 16.74 3.00
CA ARG A 11 -3.94 16.44 2.54
C ARG A 11 -3.36 15.15 3.15
N GLY A 12 -3.72 14.84 4.40
CA GLY A 12 -3.32 13.59 5.05
C GLY A 12 -3.95 12.38 4.39
N ALA A 13 -5.25 12.46 4.07
CA ALA A 13 -5.98 11.40 3.38
C ALA A 13 -5.53 11.24 1.92
N ASP A 14 -5.31 12.34 1.20
CA ASP A 14 -4.81 12.32 -0.18
C ASP A 14 -3.42 11.67 -0.24
N LYS A 15 -2.54 12.03 0.70
CA LYS A 15 -1.21 11.43 0.79
C LYS A 15 -1.29 9.94 1.14
N GLU A 16 -2.14 9.57 2.10
CA GLU A 16 -2.36 8.16 2.43
C GLU A 16 -2.81 7.37 1.20
N ALA A 17 -3.74 7.93 0.40
CA ALA A 17 -4.24 7.29 -0.80
C ALA A 17 -3.16 7.14 -1.89
N THR A 18 -2.33 8.17 -2.11
CA THR A 18 -1.23 8.09 -3.07
C THR A 18 -0.14 7.12 -2.62
N ASP A 19 0.23 7.12 -1.34
CA ASP A 19 1.25 6.21 -0.80
C ASP A 19 0.79 4.74 -0.93
N LEU A 20 -0.49 4.46 -0.67
CA LEU A 20 -1.07 3.12 -0.86
C LEU A 20 -1.10 2.71 -2.34
N LEU A 21 -1.44 3.63 -3.25
CA LEU A 21 -1.42 3.37 -4.70
C LEU A 21 0.00 3.12 -5.21
N ASP A 22 1.00 3.87 -4.72
CA ASP A 22 2.41 3.69 -5.09
C ASP A 22 2.93 2.32 -4.66
N ILE A 23 2.55 1.84 -3.46
CA ILE A 23 2.88 0.48 -3.01
C ILE A 23 2.27 -0.56 -3.94
N VAL A 24 0.99 -0.43 -4.30
CA VAL A 24 0.30 -1.36 -5.21
C VAL A 24 1.01 -1.38 -6.57
N ARG A 25 1.25 -0.21 -7.15
CA ARG A 25 1.90 -0.06 -8.46
C ARG A 25 3.30 -0.64 -8.45
N LEU A 26 4.14 -0.26 -7.48
CA LEU A 26 5.50 -0.76 -7.40
C LEU A 26 5.53 -2.28 -7.21
N THR A 27 4.61 -2.83 -6.41
CA THR A 27 4.56 -4.27 -6.14
C THR A 27 4.12 -5.06 -7.38
N LEU A 28 3.15 -4.55 -8.14
CA LEU A 28 2.61 -5.21 -9.34
C LEU A 28 3.38 -4.88 -10.61
N ASP A 29 4.27 -3.88 -10.57
CA ASP A 29 5.11 -3.52 -11.70
C ASP A 29 5.97 -4.71 -12.15
N ARG A 30 5.93 -4.99 -13.45
CA ARG A 30 6.56 -6.17 -14.03
C ARG A 30 8.10 -6.10 -13.98
N GLU A 31 8.66 -4.90 -14.04
CA GLU A 31 10.11 -4.70 -14.13
C GLU A 31 10.72 -4.39 -12.74
N CYS A 32 10.11 -3.45 -12.03
CA CYS A 32 10.56 -2.94 -10.75
C CYS A 32 10.11 -3.81 -9.57
N GLY A 33 8.93 -4.43 -9.66
CA GLY A 33 8.32 -5.19 -8.56
C GLY A 33 9.19 -6.34 -8.03
N PRO A 34 9.77 -7.20 -8.90
CA PRO A 34 10.70 -8.23 -8.44
C PRO A 34 11.91 -7.66 -7.68
N THR A 35 12.47 -6.55 -8.16
CA THR A 35 13.61 -5.89 -7.52
C THR A 35 13.23 -5.31 -6.16
N ALA A 36 12.11 -4.60 -6.07
CA ALA A 36 11.60 -4.03 -4.82
C ALA A 36 11.35 -5.12 -3.77
N ARG A 37 10.72 -6.23 -4.16
CA ARG A 37 10.52 -7.38 -3.28
C ARG A 37 11.84 -8.03 -2.87
N SER A 38 12.80 -8.18 -3.78
CA SER A 38 14.12 -8.71 -3.44
C SER A 38 14.87 -7.83 -2.44
N GLN A 39 14.78 -6.50 -2.56
CA GLN A 39 15.37 -5.57 -1.61
C GLN A 39 14.70 -5.67 -0.23
N LEU A 40 13.37 -5.78 -0.21
CA LEU A 40 12.61 -5.97 1.01
C LEU A 40 12.92 -7.32 1.69
N ALA A 41 13.12 -8.39 0.92
CA ALA A 41 13.57 -9.69 1.44
C ALA A 41 15.00 -9.65 2.01
N GLY A 42 15.84 -8.72 1.56
CA GLY A 42 17.19 -8.47 2.10
C GLY A 42 17.24 -7.50 3.29
N ALA A 43 16.10 -6.94 3.69
CA ALA A 43 16.03 -5.99 4.80
C ALA A 43 16.29 -6.63 6.16
N ALA A 44 16.61 -5.78 7.16
CA ALA A 44 16.74 -6.22 8.54
C ALA A 44 15.41 -6.80 9.09
N ASP A 45 15.51 -7.78 9.98
CA ASP A 45 14.34 -8.51 10.51
C ASP A 45 13.28 -7.61 11.16
N GLN A 46 13.71 -6.53 11.82
CA GLN A 46 12.76 -5.57 12.41
C GLN A 46 11.93 -4.89 11.32
N LEU A 47 12.58 -4.44 10.24
CA LEU A 47 11.89 -3.81 9.12
C LEU A 47 10.93 -4.79 8.43
N LYS A 48 11.32 -6.06 8.27
CA LYS A 48 10.43 -7.10 7.73
C LYS A 48 9.17 -7.29 8.59
N LYS A 49 9.32 -7.34 9.91
CA LYS A 49 8.18 -7.45 10.84
C LYS A 49 7.25 -6.25 10.77
N ASP A 50 7.82 -5.04 10.73
CA ASP A 50 7.05 -3.81 10.64
C ASP A 50 6.27 -3.76 9.31
N VAL A 51 6.91 -4.17 8.21
CA VAL A 51 6.25 -4.28 6.91
C VAL A 51 5.16 -5.34 6.91
N ALA A 52 5.39 -6.52 7.51
CA ALA A 52 4.36 -7.57 7.61
C ALA A 52 3.11 -7.05 8.33
N GLN A 53 3.28 -6.39 9.48
CA GLN A 53 2.17 -5.80 10.23
C GLN A 53 1.45 -4.71 9.42
N HIS A 54 2.20 -3.87 8.72
CA HIS A 54 1.62 -2.82 7.90
C HIS A 54 0.83 -3.37 6.71
N VAL A 55 1.36 -4.39 6.04
CA VAL A 55 0.74 -5.06 4.90
C VAL A 55 -0.55 -5.77 5.33
N ASP A 56 -0.53 -6.51 6.44
CA ASP A 56 -1.73 -7.15 7.01
C ASP A 56 -2.80 -6.11 7.40
N PHE A 57 -2.39 -5.00 8.00
CA PHE A 57 -3.32 -3.96 8.41
C PHE A 57 -3.99 -3.28 7.21
N CYS A 58 -3.21 -2.91 6.19
CA CYS A 58 -3.69 -2.15 5.04
C CYS A 58 -4.39 -3.02 4.00
N PHE A 59 -3.83 -4.17 3.64
CA PHE A 59 -4.26 -4.96 2.48
C PHE A 59 -5.06 -6.23 2.84
N GLU A 60 -5.19 -6.58 4.12
CA GLU A 60 -6.11 -7.63 4.60
C GLU A 60 -7.17 -7.00 5.50
N SER A 61 -6.79 -6.51 6.68
CA SER A 61 -7.71 -6.06 7.73
C SER A 61 -8.59 -4.87 7.31
N ARG A 62 -8.07 -3.98 6.46
CA ARG A 62 -8.77 -2.77 5.99
C ARG A 62 -8.95 -2.73 4.47
N ARG A 63 -8.85 -3.88 3.79
CA ARG A 63 -8.88 -3.97 2.32
C ARG A 63 -9.99 -3.14 1.66
N PRO A 64 -11.27 -3.15 2.11
CA PRO A 64 -12.31 -2.34 1.49
C PRO A 64 -12.10 -0.83 1.64
N ARG A 65 -11.54 -0.37 2.78
CA ARG A 65 -11.21 1.04 3.00
C ARG A 65 -10.03 1.44 2.11
N THR A 66 -8.99 0.62 2.07
CA THR A 66 -7.80 0.83 1.24
C THR A 66 -8.19 0.96 -0.23
N LEU A 67 -9.05 0.07 -0.74
CA LEU A 67 -9.59 0.16 -2.08
C LEU A 67 -10.32 1.50 -2.32
N LYS A 68 -11.22 1.87 -1.40
CA LYS A 68 -11.97 3.12 -1.52
C LYS A 68 -11.05 4.34 -1.57
N LEU A 69 -9.99 4.38 -0.76
CA LEU A 69 -9.01 5.46 -0.79
C LEU A 69 -8.26 5.50 -2.13
N ILE A 70 -7.74 4.36 -2.58
CA ILE A 70 -7.01 4.28 -3.84
C ILE A 70 -7.89 4.72 -5.02
N GLN A 71 -9.16 4.31 -5.06
CA GLN A 71 -10.10 4.69 -6.11
C GLN A 71 -10.51 6.17 -6.09
N GLN A 72 -10.23 6.91 -5.01
CA GLN A 72 -10.37 8.37 -4.97
C GLN A 72 -9.26 9.08 -5.75
N VAL A 73 -8.11 8.42 -5.94
CA VAL A 73 -7.03 8.91 -6.79
C VAL A 73 -7.38 8.57 -8.24
N PRO A 74 -7.36 9.53 -9.20
CA PRO A 74 -7.70 9.28 -10.59
C PRO A 74 -6.93 8.10 -11.20
N GLU A 75 -5.65 8.02 -10.89
CA GLU A 75 -4.68 6.99 -11.28
C GLU A 75 -4.95 5.59 -10.72
N GLY A 76 -5.74 5.50 -9.64
CA GLY A 76 -6.07 4.26 -8.93
C GLY A 76 -7.50 3.78 -9.14
N ARG A 77 -8.29 4.48 -9.96
CA ARG A 77 -9.73 4.21 -10.14
C ARG A 77 -10.06 2.78 -10.57
N ASP A 78 -9.19 2.18 -11.38
CA ASP A 78 -9.38 0.84 -11.93
C ASP A 78 -8.77 -0.26 -11.03
N THR A 79 -8.25 0.09 -9.84
CA THR A 79 -7.77 -0.90 -8.88
C THR A 79 -8.94 -1.74 -8.38
N GLU A 80 -8.74 -3.04 -8.25
CA GLU A 80 -9.72 -4.01 -7.78
C GLU A 80 -9.33 -4.65 -6.44
N LEU A 81 -10.27 -5.35 -5.80
CA LEU A 81 -9.97 -6.08 -4.55
C LEU A 81 -8.92 -7.18 -4.76
N ASP A 82 -8.93 -7.80 -5.94
CA ASP A 82 -8.00 -8.89 -6.28
C ASP A 82 -6.57 -8.37 -6.44
N ASP A 83 -6.38 -7.14 -6.94
CA ASP A 83 -5.07 -6.49 -6.96
C ASP A 83 -4.52 -6.32 -5.54
N LEU A 84 -5.36 -5.88 -4.60
CA LEU A 84 -4.96 -5.70 -3.21
C LEU A 84 -4.67 -7.03 -2.51
N ALA A 85 -5.44 -8.08 -2.84
CA ALA A 85 -5.18 -9.43 -2.34
C ALA A 85 -3.85 -9.97 -2.87
N LEU A 86 -3.55 -9.76 -4.16
CA LEU A 86 -2.28 -10.16 -4.75
C LEU A 86 -1.10 -9.40 -4.15
N VAL A 87 -1.23 -8.08 -3.94
CA VAL A 87 -0.20 -7.27 -3.26
C VAL A 87 0.06 -7.78 -1.84
N HIS A 88 -1.01 -8.09 -1.08
CA HIS A 88 -0.90 -8.68 0.25
C HIS A 88 -0.13 -10.01 0.21
N GLU A 89 -0.49 -10.92 -0.70
CA GLU A 89 0.16 -12.22 -0.85
C GLU A 89 1.65 -12.08 -1.19
N LEU A 90 1.97 -11.22 -2.17
CA LEU A 90 3.33 -11.02 -2.64
C LEU A 90 4.24 -10.43 -1.56
N LEU A 91 3.77 -9.38 -0.85
CA LEU A 91 4.56 -8.74 0.19
C LEU A 91 4.69 -9.62 1.43
N THR A 92 3.61 -10.31 1.85
CA THR A 92 3.64 -11.25 2.98
C THR A 92 4.64 -12.38 2.74
N ARG A 93 4.61 -13.01 1.54
CA ARG A 93 5.62 -14.02 1.17
C ARG A 93 7.04 -13.47 1.16
N THR A 94 7.21 -12.20 0.78
CA THR A 94 8.54 -11.58 0.71
C THR A 94 9.17 -11.40 2.08
N VAL A 95 8.39 -11.05 3.10
CA VAL A 95 8.90 -10.70 4.44
C VAL A 95 8.84 -11.83 5.47
N LEU A 96 8.02 -12.85 5.24
CA LEU A 96 7.89 -14.01 6.13
C LEU A 96 8.70 -15.24 5.70
N ASN A 97 9.37 -15.18 4.54
CA ASN A 97 10.32 -16.20 4.08
C ASN A 97 11.69 -16.06 4.75
#